data_AF-A9UNY7-F1
#
_entry.id   AF-A9UNY7-F1
#
_cell.length_a   1.000
_cell.length_b   1.000
_cell.length_c   1.000
_cell.angle_alpha   90.00
_cell.angle_beta   90.00
_cell.angle_gamma   90.00
#
_symmetry.space_group_name_H-M   'P 1'
#
loop_
_entity.id
_entity.type
_entity.pdbx_description
1 polymer ?
#
loop_
_entity_poly.entity_id
_entity_poly.type
_entity_poly.pdbx_seq_one_letter_code
_entity_poly.pdbx_strand_id
1 'polypeptide(L)'
;MTLRAELNYSQGPANERPYIHTYERPPELAAASTRPLKTNLEQVPVEVTVHDGRVADPPCAMETHGFTLIQDAQTSLSRDEFYDGNKVRKVYYPEIEAMLCEQLGCGHARVLHHAVRNEELEPNRSDVKGYGLAVHTDANSNASQDLFRQFAPLLDTQYHTGRFLFLNVWRPIGDEPVSNNHLAMCDQRSLVSPDDFVVCDFCLPGTSVEVYRPPPTNASRHTWYCFPRMTRNEAILFKQWDSDPTQLARICYHTAFRDPKAASSAPVRESIEVRCICFFPDHEPNTCPPLPKDPDPIAAAATLVEQAVNMLSAWPAAAQTWIRVSLWLGPWGVRSVARILAQDGQGRFGFAKLTPSEKGLLADRLVERGLAHKLQKGLPPINPWPTLKMVMAIFLGAVPAYWWGHATAPA
;
A
#
# COMPACT_ATOMS: atom_id res chain seq x y z
N MET A 1 -21.65 -0.21 -21.37
CA MET A 1 -21.04 0.94 -22.10
C MET A 1 -19.64 0.55 -22.56
N THR A 2 -19.15 1.06 -23.68
CA THR A 2 -17.76 0.83 -24.12
C THR A 2 -17.10 2.18 -24.34
N LEU A 3 -15.91 2.35 -23.78
CA LEU A 3 -15.14 3.60 -23.81
C LEU A 3 -13.84 3.36 -24.58
N ARG A 4 -13.46 4.31 -25.44
CA ARG A 4 -12.08 4.40 -25.90
C ARG A 4 -11.37 5.37 -24.97
N ALA A 5 -10.22 4.99 -24.44
CA ALA A 5 -9.44 5.82 -23.53
C ALA A 5 -7.95 5.52 -23.69
N GLU A 6 -7.11 6.49 -23.35
CA GLU A 6 -5.67 6.29 -23.29
C GLU A 6 -5.28 5.68 -21.95
N LEU A 7 -4.58 4.55 -21.98
CA LEU A 7 -3.93 3.95 -20.81
C LEU A 7 -2.41 4.06 -20.98
N ASN A 8 -1.70 4.39 -19.90
CA ASN A 8 -0.25 4.61 -19.95
C ASN A 8 0.51 3.31 -19.65
N TYR A 9 0.99 2.64 -20.70
CA TYR A 9 1.91 1.51 -20.60
C TYR A 9 3.32 1.99 -20.26
N SER A 10 4.21 1.08 -19.90
CA SER A 10 5.59 1.42 -19.51
C SER A 10 6.60 0.64 -20.34
N GLN A 11 7.46 1.34 -21.08
CA GLN A 11 8.52 0.74 -21.89
C GLN A 11 9.87 1.00 -21.23
N GLY A 12 10.61 -0.08 -20.96
CA GLY A 12 11.99 -0.01 -20.48
C GLY A 12 13.01 -0.22 -21.59
N PRO A 13 14.31 0.03 -21.32
CA PRO A 13 15.40 -0.33 -22.23
C PRO A 13 15.49 -1.85 -22.40
N ALA A 14 15.91 -2.32 -23.58
CA ALA A 14 15.97 -3.75 -23.89
C ALA A 14 16.96 -4.56 -23.02
N ASN A 15 18.03 -3.93 -22.54
CA ASN A 15 19.15 -4.61 -21.88
C ASN A 15 19.32 -4.24 -20.40
N GLU A 16 18.36 -3.54 -19.80
CA GLU A 16 18.40 -3.20 -18.38
C GLU A 16 17.06 -3.45 -17.71
N ARG A 17 17.11 -3.86 -16.44
CA ARG A 17 15.92 -4.02 -15.63
C ARG A 17 15.26 -2.66 -15.37
N PRO A 18 13.94 -2.54 -15.56
CA PRO A 18 13.21 -1.33 -15.20
C PRO A 18 13.27 -0.99 -13.72
N TYR A 19 13.30 0.29 -13.39
CA TYR A 19 13.20 0.78 -12.01
C TYR A 19 12.46 2.11 -11.91
N ILE A 20 11.85 2.37 -10.76
CA ILE A 20 11.22 3.64 -10.40
C ILE A 20 11.62 3.99 -8.96
N HIS A 21 12.19 5.17 -8.75
CA HIS A 21 12.41 5.74 -7.41
C HIS A 21 11.26 6.69 -7.05
N THR A 22 10.65 6.47 -5.89
CA THR A 22 9.59 7.36 -5.37
C THR A 22 10.15 8.59 -4.65
N TYR A 23 11.47 8.70 -4.58
CA TYR A 23 12.19 9.77 -3.89
C TYR A 23 13.29 10.30 -4.80
N GLU A 24 13.69 11.55 -4.57
CA GLU A 24 14.82 12.14 -5.27
C GLU A 24 16.11 11.49 -4.80
N ARG A 25 16.89 10.96 -5.74
CA ARG A 25 18.22 10.43 -5.45
C ARG A 25 19.22 11.58 -5.38
N PRO A 26 20.24 11.49 -4.50
CA PRO A 26 21.23 12.56 -4.35
C PRO A 26 21.95 12.88 -5.68
N PRO A 27 22.20 14.17 -6.00
CA PRO A 27 22.84 14.58 -7.25
C PRO A 27 24.24 13.98 -7.47
N GLU A 28 24.98 13.67 -6.41
CA GLU A 28 26.29 13.01 -6.50
C GLU A 28 26.22 11.61 -7.14
N LEU A 29 25.07 10.92 -7.04
CA LEU A 29 24.84 9.67 -7.76
C LEU A 29 24.58 9.90 -9.25
N ALA A 30 24.08 11.07 -9.65
CA ALA A 30 23.94 11.43 -11.07
C ALA A 30 25.30 11.67 -11.72
N ALA A 31 26.23 12.33 -11.02
CA ALA A 31 27.57 12.58 -11.55
C ALA A 31 28.36 11.28 -11.79
N ALA A 32 28.03 10.20 -11.07
CA ALA A 32 28.66 8.89 -11.19
C ALA A 32 27.87 7.89 -12.07
N SER A 33 26.72 8.28 -12.63
CA SER A 33 25.84 7.35 -13.36
C SER A 33 25.28 7.98 -14.64
N THR A 34 25.38 7.26 -15.75
CA THR A 34 24.69 7.61 -17.01
C THR A 34 23.20 7.31 -16.97
N ARG A 35 22.69 6.72 -15.88
CA ARG A 35 21.30 6.30 -15.75
C ARG A 35 20.43 7.42 -15.17
N PRO A 36 19.16 7.56 -15.61
CA PRO A 36 18.25 8.54 -15.04
C PRO A 36 18.07 8.39 -13.52
N LEU A 37 18.02 9.50 -12.80
CA LEU A 37 17.87 9.46 -11.35
C LEU A 37 16.53 8.87 -10.88
N LYS A 38 15.43 9.17 -11.58
CA LYS A 38 14.09 8.81 -11.14
C LYS A 38 13.60 7.48 -11.68
N THR A 39 13.70 7.24 -12.98
CA THR A 39 13.25 6.00 -13.63
C THR A 39 13.88 5.85 -15.00
N ASN A 40 14.12 4.63 -15.45
CA ASN A 40 14.48 4.30 -16.83
C ASN A 40 13.27 3.82 -17.67
N LEU A 41 12.04 4.00 -17.17
CA LEU A 41 10.81 3.71 -17.91
C LEU A 41 10.31 4.97 -18.63
N GLU A 42 9.89 4.79 -19.87
CA GLU A 42 9.08 5.74 -20.62
C GLU A 42 7.60 5.36 -20.49
N GLN A 43 6.73 6.35 -20.26
CA GLN A 43 5.28 6.14 -20.31
C GLN A 43 4.82 6.23 -21.76
N VAL A 44 4.12 5.20 -22.23
CA VAL A 44 3.61 5.10 -23.59
C VAL A 44 2.08 5.07 -23.53
N PRO A 45 1.39 6.20 -23.78
CA PRO A 45 -0.06 6.22 -23.90
C PRO A 45 -0.50 5.36 -25.08
N VAL A 46 -1.48 4.49 -24.85
CA VAL A 46 -2.09 3.66 -25.89
C VAL A 46 -3.60 3.80 -25.81
N GLU A 47 -4.25 4.16 -26.92
CA GLU A 47 -5.71 4.11 -27.02
C GLU A 47 -6.16 2.65 -26.99
N VAL A 48 -6.97 2.31 -26.00
CA VAL A 48 -7.56 0.98 -25.84
C VAL A 48 -9.07 1.08 -25.70
N THR A 49 -9.73 -0.07 -25.87
CA THR A 49 -11.15 -0.22 -25.55
C THR A 49 -11.31 -0.69 -24.11
N VAL A 50 -12.02 0.08 -23.30
CA VAL A 50 -12.41 -0.26 -21.93
C VAL A 50 -13.90 -0.63 -21.92
N HIS A 51 -14.17 -1.86 -21.54
CA HIS A 51 -15.51 -2.45 -21.45
C HIS A 51 -16.15 -2.13 -20.10
N ASP A 52 -17.48 -2.14 -20.07
CA ASP A 52 -18.26 -2.02 -18.84
C ASP A 52 -18.42 -3.40 -18.19
N GLY A 53 -17.72 -3.60 -17.07
CA GLY A 53 -17.70 -4.86 -16.34
C GLY A 53 -19.04 -5.24 -15.71
N ARG A 54 -20.00 -4.32 -15.61
CA ARG A 54 -21.35 -4.62 -15.07
C ARG A 54 -22.18 -5.48 -16.03
N VAL A 55 -21.84 -5.48 -17.32
CA VAL A 55 -22.54 -6.22 -18.38
C VAL A 55 -21.63 -7.24 -19.07
N ALA A 56 -20.51 -7.58 -18.43
CA ALA A 56 -19.60 -8.60 -18.94
C ALA A 56 -20.28 -9.98 -18.99
N ASP A 57 -20.02 -10.72 -20.05
CA ASP A 57 -20.48 -12.10 -20.23
C ASP A 57 -19.29 -12.99 -20.66
N PRO A 58 -18.85 -13.96 -19.83
CA PRO A 58 -19.35 -14.21 -18.47
C PRO A 58 -19.01 -13.05 -17.50
N PRO A 59 -19.72 -12.94 -16.35
CA PRO A 59 -19.42 -11.92 -15.35
C PRO A 59 -17.96 -11.93 -14.88
N CYS A 60 -17.43 -10.75 -14.56
CA CYS A 60 -16.06 -10.62 -14.03
C CYS A 60 -15.94 -11.32 -12.66
N ALA A 61 -15.03 -12.29 -12.57
CA ALA A 61 -14.81 -13.09 -11.36
C ALA A 61 -13.32 -13.19 -11.02
N MET A 62 -13.03 -13.39 -9.73
CA MET A 62 -11.66 -13.45 -9.20
C MET A 62 -10.84 -14.57 -9.84
N GLU A 63 -11.43 -15.75 -10.04
CA GLU A 63 -10.78 -16.96 -10.55
C GLU A 63 -10.39 -16.81 -12.03
N THR A 64 -11.23 -16.13 -12.81
CA THR A 64 -11.14 -16.06 -14.27
C THR A 64 -10.48 -14.79 -14.77
N HIS A 65 -10.89 -13.63 -14.26
CA HIS A 65 -10.42 -12.31 -14.73
C HIS A 65 -9.33 -11.73 -13.82
N GLY A 66 -9.29 -12.14 -12.55
CA GLY A 66 -8.40 -11.59 -11.54
C GLY A 66 -9.02 -10.44 -10.75
N PHE A 67 -10.29 -10.12 -10.99
CA PHE A 67 -11.04 -9.07 -10.28
C PHE A 67 -12.55 -9.32 -10.32
N THR A 68 -13.27 -8.71 -9.39
CA THR A 68 -14.74 -8.73 -9.35
C THR A 68 -15.30 -7.48 -8.67
N LEU A 69 -16.58 -7.19 -8.90
CA LEU A 69 -17.33 -6.09 -8.28
C LEU A 69 -18.23 -6.65 -7.17
N ILE A 70 -18.09 -6.10 -5.97
CA ILE A 70 -18.99 -6.34 -4.83
C ILE A 70 -19.98 -5.18 -4.76
N GLN A 71 -21.27 -5.49 -4.91
CA GLN A 71 -22.33 -4.47 -4.96
C GLN A 71 -22.79 -3.99 -3.57
N ASP A 72 -22.71 -4.85 -2.56
CA ASP A 72 -23.20 -4.60 -1.20
C ASP A 72 -22.06 -4.47 -0.19
N ALA A 73 -20.98 -3.79 -0.58
CA ALA A 73 -19.86 -3.47 0.29
C ALA A 73 -20.23 -2.29 1.19
N GLN A 74 -21.07 -2.49 2.20
CA GLN A 74 -21.44 -1.42 3.15
C GLN A 74 -20.25 -1.02 4.04
N THR A 75 -20.32 0.17 4.63
CA THR A 75 -19.35 0.66 5.63
C THR A 75 -20.04 1.62 6.58
N SER A 76 -19.64 1.60 7.85
CA SER A 76 -20.14 2.57 8.83
C SER A 76 -19.45 3.93 8.77
N LEU A 77 -18.30 4.05 8.10
CA LEU A 77 -17.58 5.32 7.98
C LEU A 77 -18.29 6.27 7.02
N SER A 78 -18.35 7.55 7.41
CA SER A 78 -18.74 8.65 6.51
C SER A 78 -17.60 9.03 5.56
N ARG A 79 -17.88 9.88 4.56
CA ARG A 79 -16.88 10.37 3.59
C ARG A 79 -15.65 10.95 4.30
N ASP A 80 -15.87 11.89 5.22
CA ASP A 80 -14.79 12.63 5.87
C ASP A 80 -13.96 11.75 6.82
N GLU A 81 -14.57 10.70 7.39
CA GLU A 81 -13.89 9.77 8.29
C GLU A 81 -12.87 8.89 7.59
N PHE A 82 -12.98 8.67 6.27
CA PHE A 82 -11.94 8.00 5.48
C PHE A 82 -10.63 8.78 5.45
N TYR A 83 -10.69 10.10 5.65
CA TYR A 83 -9.50 10.94 5.74
C TYR A 83 -8.87 10.97 7.14
N ASP A 84 -9.45 10.27 8.11
CA ASP A 84 -8.85 9.97 9.41
C ASP A 84 -8.31 8.53 9.41
N GLY A 85 -7.00 8.41 9.21
CA GLY A 85 -6.34 7.12 9.17
C GLY A 85 -6.50 6.28 10.46
N ASN A 86 -6.82 6.88 11.61
CA ASN A 86 -7.10 6.12 12.83
C ASN A 86 -8.50 5.49 12.79
N LYS A 87 -9.51 6.22 12.29
CA LYS A 87 -10.86 5.67 12.07
C LYS A 87 -10.84 4.55 11.02
N VAL A 88 -10.13 4.76 9.92
CA VAL A 88 -9.93 3.72 8.89
C VAL A 88 -9.37 2.44 9.51
N ARG A 89 -8.34 2.54 10.36
CA ARG A 89 -7.73 1.35 10.99
C ARG A 89 -8.63 0.69 12.05
N LYS A 90 -9.37 1.47 12.83
CA LYS A 90 -10.18 0.95 13.94
C LYS A 90 -11.53 0.40 13.51
N VAL A 91 -12.07 0.91 12.40
CA VAL A 91 -13.43 0.61 11.94
C VAL A 91 -13.40 -0.11 10.59
N TYR A 92 -12.81 0.52 9.58
CA TYR A 92 -12.88 0.01 8.21
C TYR A 92 -12.01 -1.23 7.96
N TYR A 93 -10.85 -1.36 8.63
CA TYR A 93 -10.02 -2.56 8.50
C TYR A 93 -10.78 -3.82 8.95
N PRO A 94 -11.37 -3.88 10.17
CA PRO A 94 -12.23 -4.99 10.56
C PRO A 94 -13.39 -5.27 9.59
N GLU A 95 -14.06 -4.23 9.08
CA GLU A 95 -15.13 -4.39 8.08
C GLU A 95 -14.62 -5.08 6.80
N ILE A 96 -13.44 -4.69 6.31
CA ILE A 96 -12.82 -5.29 5.12
C ILE A 96 -12.35 -6.72 5.38
N GLU A 97 -11.73 -7.00 6.52
CA GLU A 97 -11.30 -8.37 6.85
C GLU A 97 -12.50 -9.31 6.93
N ALA A 98 -13.59 -8.90 7.57
CA ALA A 98 -14.83 -9.67 7.64
C ALA A 98 -15.46 -9.89 6.25
N MET A 99 -15.59 -8.83 5.45
CA MET A 99 -16.11 -8.90 4.09
C MET A 99 -15.28 -9.85 3.22
N LEU A 100 -13.95 -9.83 3.33
CA LEU A 100 -13.10 -10.73 2.55
C LEU A 100 -13.27 -12.19 2.94
N CYS A 101 -13.38 -12.50 4.25
CA CYS A 101 -13.68 -13.85 4.71
C CYS A 101 -15.04 -14.33 4.19
N GLU A 102 -16.06 -13.48 4.22
CA GLU A 102 -17.40 -13.81 3.71
C GLU A 102 -17.41 -14.03 2.20
N GLN A 103 -16.86 -13.09 1.42
CA GLN A 103 -16.95 -13.09 -0.04
C GLN A 103 -16.01 -14.12 -0.69
N LEU A 104 -14.87 -14.42 -0.07
CA LEU A 104 -13.86 -15.33 -0.64
C LEU A 104 -13.83 -16.69 0.05
N GLY A 105 -14.42 -16.83 1.24
CA GLY A 105 -14.32 -18.07 2.03
C GLY A 105 -12.93 -18.34 2.60
N CYS A 106 -12.12 -17.30 2.82
CA CYS A 106 -10.83 -17.45 3.48
C CYS A 106 -11.01 -17.64 5.00
N GLY A 107 -10.12 -18.40 5.62
CA GLY A 107 -10.15 -18.61 7.08
C GLY A 107 -9.62 -17.39 7.86
N HIS A 108 -8.76 -16.60 7.21
CA HIS A 108 -8.25 -15.35 7.78
C HIS A 108 -7.94 -14.35 6.68
N ALA A 109 -8.34 -13.09 6.90
CA ALA A 109 -7.94 -11.95 6.09
C ALA A 109 -7.24 -10.93 6.98
N ARG A 110 -6.28 -10.21 6.41
CA ARG A 110 -5.55 -9.16 7.12
C ARG A 110 -5.27 -7.97 6.23
N VAL A 111 -5.66 -6.79 6.68
CA VAL A 111 -5.31 -5.53 6.03
C VAL A 111 -3.87 -5.15 6.38
N LEU A 112 -3.10 -4.76 5.37
CA LEU A 112 -1.70 -4.36 5.50
C LEU A 112 -1.58 -2.85 5.65
N HIS A 113 -2.15 -2.13 4.70
CA HIS A 113 -2.20 -0.67 4.68
C HIS A 113 -3.27 -0.19 3.71
N HIS A 114 -3.53 1.12 3.72
CA HIS A 114 -4.42 1.78 2.78
C HIS A 114 -3.76 3.00 2.15
N ALA A 115 -4.31 3.44 1.03
CA ALA A 115 -4.05 4.73 0.42
C ALA A 115 -5.38 5.41 0.09
N VAL A 116 -5.59 6.62 0.64
CA VAL A 116 -6.69 7.49 0.21
C VAL A 116 -6.21 8.33 -0.97
N ARG A 117 -7.02 8.41 -2.02
CA ARG A 117 -6.68 9.13 -3.25
C ARG A 117 -7.69 10.22 -3.59
N ASN A 118 -7.17 11.44 -3.76
CA ASN A 118 -7.88 12.63 -4.22
C ASN A 118 -6.82 13.59 -4.80
N GLU A 119 -6.94 13.93 -6.09
CA GLU A 119 -5.92 14.73 -6.80
C GLU A 119 -5.89 16.22 -6.40
N GLU A 120 -7.00 16.78 -5.91
CA GLU A 120 -7.07 18.16 -5.44
C GLU A 120 -6.46 18.33 -4.04
N LEU A 121 -6.63 17.32 -3.18
CA LEU A 121 -6.14 17.37 -1.81
C LEU A 121 -4.66 16.95 -1.70
N GLU A 122 -4.16 16.09 -2.59
CA GLU A 122 -2.78 15.57 -2.53
C GLU A 122 -1.70 16.66 -2.40
N PRO A 123 -1.73 17.78 -3.16
CA PRO A 123 -0.71 18.82 -3.05
C PRO A 123 -0.58 19.43 -1.65
N ASN A 124 -1.65 19.38 -0.85
CA ASN A 124 -1.74 20.01 0.47
C ASN A 124 -1.86 18.99 1.62
N ARG A 125 -1.94 17.69 1.33
CA ARG A 125 -2.08 16.61 2.33
C ARG A 125 -1.18 15.43 2.01
N SER A 126 -0.13 15.27 2.81
CA SER A 126 0.87 14.21 2.63
C SER A 126 0.32 12.78 2.79
N ASP A 127 -0.80 12.63 3.49
CA ASP A 127 -1.50 11.36 3.72
C ASP A 127 -2.53 11.02 2.65
N VAL A 128 -2.76 11.93 1.70
CA VAL A 128 -3.57 11.71 0.49
C VAL A 128 -2.64 11.53 -0.71
N LYS A 129 -3.05 10.72 -1.70
CA LYS A 129 -2.27 10.44 -2.91
C LYS A 129 -3.03 10.81 -4.18
N GLY A 130 -2.28 11.10 -5.25
CA GLY A 130 -2.83 11.23 -6.59
C GLY A 130 -3.25 9.87 -7.15
N TYR A 131 -3.80 9.86 -8.37
CA TYR A 131 -4.21 8.63 -9.03
C TYR A 131 -3.02 7.88 -9.65
N GLY A 132 -3.10 6.55 -9.68
CA GLY A 132 -2.10 5.70 -10.34
C GLY A 132 -2.32 5.65 -11.85
N LEU A 133 -1.73 6.60 -12.58
CA LEU A 133 -1.98 6.79 -14.02
C LEU A 133 -1.22 5.85 -14.95
N ALA A 134 -0.30 5.05 -14.42
CA ALA A 134 0.46 4.06 -15.20
C ALA A 134 -0.09 2.65 -14.97
N VAL A 135 -0.08 1.79 -15.98
CA VAL A 135 -0.47 0.38 -15.85
C VAL A 135 0.52 -0.36 -14.96
N HIS A 136 0.02 -1.07 -13.94
CA HIS A 136 0.87 -1.78 -12.98
C HIS A 136 0.15 -2.88 -12.18
N THR A 137 0.97 -3.75 -11.58
CA THR A 137 0.65 -4.40 -10.31
C THR A 137 1.40 -3.70 -9.17
N ASP A 138 0.96 -3.90 -7.94
CA ASP A 138 1.63 -3.42 -6.73
C ASP A 138 2.71 -4.37 -6.21
N ALA A 139 2.71 -5.61 -6.69
CA ALA A 139 3.71 -6.62 -6.37
C ALA A 139 3.82 -7.63 -7.52
N ASN A 140 4.95 -8.33 -7.56
CA ASN A 140 5.11 -9.55 -8.33
C ASN A 140 4.98 -10.78 -7.44
N SER A 141 5.28 -11.96 -7.99
CA SER A 141 5.26 -13.23 -7.27
C SER A 141 6.19 -13.26 -6.06
N ASN A 142 7.41 -12.76 -6.20
CA ASN A 142 8.45 -12.81 -5.15
C ASN A 142 8.07 -11.92 -3.98
N ALA A 143 7.72 -10.66 -4.26
CA ALA A 143 7.27 -9.71 -3.26
C ALA A 143 6.04 -10.23 -2.49
N SER A 144 5.11 -10.89 -3.18
CA SER A 144 3.92 -11.49 -2.56
C SER A 144 4.24 -12.72 -1.70
N GLN A 145 5.21 -13.53 -2.09
CA GLN A 145 5.69 -14.64 -1.26
C GLN A 145 6.45 -14.14 -0.02
N ASP A 146 7.26 -13.09 -0.15
CA ASP A 146 7.94 -12.47 0.98
C ASP A 146 6.95 -11.87 1.97
N LEU A 147 5.88 -11.28 1.47
CA LEU A 147 4.76 -10.81 2.28
C LEU A 147 4.12 -11.95 3.08
N PHE A 148 3.86 -13.10 2.46
CA PHE A 148 3.39 -14.30 3.17
C PHE A 148 4.38 -14.74 4.26
N ARG A 149 5.68 -14.85 3.94
CA ARG A 149 6.72 -15.25 4.90
C ARG A 149 6.85 -14.30 6.09
N GLN A 150 6.50 -13.02 5.91
CA GLN A 150 6.52 -12.04 6.99
C GLN A 150 5.30 -12.14 7.91
N PHE A 151 4.13 -12.48 7.36
CA PHE A 151 2.87 -12.42 8.09
C PHE A 151 2.33 -13.76 8.58
N ALA A 152 2.55 -14.85 7.86
CA ALA A 152 2.11 -16.17 8.30
C ALA A 152 2.69 -16.55 9.69
N PRO A 153 3.98 -16.30 10.01
CA PRO A 153 4.52 -16.58 11.35
C PRO A 153 3.83 -15.84 12.51
N LEU A 154 3.10 -14.75 12.24
CA LEU A 154 2.36 -14.00 13.26
C LEU A 154 0.94 -14.54 13.50
N LEU A 155 0.55 -15.56 12.74
CA LEU A 155 -0.75 -16.22 12.80
C LEU A 155 -0.62 -17.64 13.35
N ASP A 156 -1.77 -18.24 13.65
CA ASP A 156 -1.84 -19.64 14.10
C ASP A 156 -1.30 -20.57 13.01
N THR A 157 -0.70 -21.69 13.40
CA THR A 157 0.04 -22.60 12.49
C THR A 157 -0.78 -23.15 11.33
N GLN A 158 -2.11 -23.22 11.46
CA GLN A 158 -3.01 -23.61 10.36
C GLN A 158 -2.88 -22.69 9.13
N TYR A 159 -2.50 -21.43 9.31
CA TYR A 159 -2.33 -20.45 8.22
C TYR A 159 -0.93 -20.48 7.60
N HIS A 160 -0.06 -21.41 8.02
CA HIS A 160 1.29 -21.56 7.49
C HIS A 160 1.32 -22.40 6.21
N THR A 161 0.21 -23.06 5.88
CA THR A 161 0.01 -23.90 4.69
C THR A 161 -1.29 -23.53 3.98
N GLY A 162 -1.59 -24.21 2.88
CA GLY A 162 -2.79 -24.03 2.08
C GLY A 162 -2.57 -23.11 0.89
N ARG A 163 -3.42 -22.10 0.73
CA ARG A 163 -3.30 -21.05 -0.30
C ARG A 163 -3.29 -19.68 0.36
N PHE A 164 -2.55 -18.73 -0.21
CA PHE A 164 -2.67 -17.33 0.12
C PHE A 164 -3.00 -16.48 -1.10
N LEU A 165 -3.74 -15.39 -0.86
CA LEU A 165 -4.12 -14.42 -1.87
C LEU A 165 -3.74 -13.02 -1.39
N PHE A 166 -2.83 -12.37 -2.12
CA PHE A 166 -2.58 -10.95 -1.97
C PHE A 166 -3.48 -10.19 -2.94
N LEU A 167 -4.32 -9.31 -2.42
CA LEU A 167 -5.32 -8.58 -3.21
C LEU A 167 -5.52 -7.16 -2.69
N ASN A 168 -6.12 -6.33 -3.53
CA ASN A 168 -6.56 -4.99 -3.16
C ASN A 168 -8.09 -4.92 -3.16
N VAL A 169 -8.61 -4.14 -2.22
CA VAL A 169 -9.98 -3.65 -2.21
C VAL A 169 -9.97 -2.18 -2.59
N TRP A 170 -10.61 -1.81 -3.69
CA TRP A 170 -10.77 -0.43 -4.10
C TRP A 170 -12.23 0.01 -3.99
N ARG A 171 -12.45 1.16 -3.35
CA ARG A 171 -13.79 1.70 -3.07
C ARG A 171 -13.81 3.21 -3.33
N PRO A 172 -14.80 3.74 -4.06
CA PRO A 172 -15.10 5.17 -4.04
C PRO A 172 -15.57 5.59 -2.64
N ILE A 173 -15.13 6.74 -2.13
CA ILE A 173 -15.55 7.23 -0.80
C ILE A 173 -16.34 8.53 -0.84
N GLY A 174 -16.43 9.13 -2.03
CA GLY A 174 -17.22 10.34 -2.28
C GLY A 174 -18.72 10.08 -2.19
N ASP A 175 -19.48 11.16 -1.99
CA ASP A 175 -20.94 11.09 -1.87
C ASP A 175 -21.62 10.94 -3.24
N GLU A 176 -20.96 11.39 -4.31
CA GLU A 176 -21.42 11.24 -5.69
C GLU A 176 -20.80 10.01 -6.37
N PRO A 177 -21.55 9.31 -7.26
CA PRO A 177 -21.00 8.21 -8.04
C PRO A 177 -19.82 8.64 -8.91
N VAL A 178 -18.85 7.73 -9.11
CA VAL A 178 -17.67 8.01 -9.94
C VAL A 178 -18.08 8.30 -11.38
N SER A 179 -17.75 9.49 -11.86
CA SER A 179 -18.05 9.97 -13.22
C SER A 179 -16.82 10.26 -14.08
N ASN A 180 -15.62 10.27 -13.49
CA ASN A 180 -14.35 10.47 -14.20
C ASN A 180 -13.20 9.81 -13.42
N ASN A 181 -12.02 9.74 -14.04
CA ASN A 181 -10.82 9.13 -13.47
C ASN A 181 -11.12 7.70 -13.00
N HIS A 182 -11.81 6.89 -13.79
CA HIS A 182 -12.23 5.54 -13.42
C HIS A 182 -11.02 4.62 -13.15
N LEU A 183 -11.26 3.47 -12.52
CA LEU A 183 -10.26 2.41 -12.38
C LEU A 183 -10.48 1.35 -13.46
N ALA A 184 -9.49 1.16 -14.33
CA ALA A 184 -9.47 0.09 -15.33
C ALA A 184 -8.75 -1.14 -14.78
N MET A 185 -9.30 -2.31 -15.07
CA MET A 185 -8.86 -3.63 -14.65
C MET A 185 -8.60 -4.50 -15.87
N CYS A 186 -7.41 -5.07 -16.00
CA CYS A 186 -7.05 -5.91 -17.13
C CYS A 186 -7.42 -7.37 -16.84
N ASP A 187 -8.11 -8.02 -17.78
CA ASP A 187 -8.33 -9.45 -17.75
C ASP A 187 -7.02 -10.19 -18.02
N GLN A 188 -6.48 -10.88 -17.01
CA GLN A 188 -5.20 -11.57 -17.14
C GLN A 188 -5.17 -12.58 -18.29
N ARG A 189 -6.31 -13.20 -18.66
CA ARG A 189 -6.35 -14.20 -19.75
C ARG A 189 -5.99 -13.61 -21.11
N SER A 190 -6.04 -12.28 -21.23
CA SER A 190 -5.66 -11.54 -22.42
C SER A 190 -4.16 -11.19 -22.50
N LEU A 191 -3.42 -11.39 -21.40
CA LEU A 191 -1.98 -11.13 -21.30
C LEU A 191 -1.15 -12.24 -21.95
N VAL A 192 0.08 -11.90 -22.32
CA VAL A 192 1.04 -12.75 -23.00
C VAL A 192 2.24 -12.95 -22.08
N SER A 193 2.40 -14.18 -21.58
CA SER A 193 3.59 -14.56 -20.82
C SER A 193 4.72 -15.00 -21.76
N PRO A 194 5.98 -14.64 -21.50
CA PRO A 194 6.46 -13.79 -20.39
C PRO A 194 6.44 -12.28 -20.70
N ASP A 195 6.17 -11.90 -21.95
CA ASP A 195 6.41 -10.56 -22.49
C ASP A 195 5.69 -9.43 -21.74
N ASP A 196 4.49 -9.70 -21.21
CA ASP A 196 3.72 -8.71 -20.44
C ASP A 196 4.05 -8.71 -18.96
N PHE A 197 4.94 -9.57 -18.47
CA PHE A 197 5.30 -9.73 -17.05
C PHE A 197 6.70 -9.16 -16.77
N VAL A 198 6.98 -7.96 -17.28
CA VAL A 198 8.27 -7.30 -17.10
C VAL A 198 8.41 -6.82 -15.66
N VAL A 199 9.40 -7.37 -14.96
CA VAL A 199 9.70 -7.02 -13.57
C VAL A 199 10.34 -5.63 -13.50
N CYS A 200 9.81 -4.79 -12.61
CA CYS A 200 10.31 -3.45 -12.32
C CYS A 200 10.64 -3.33 -10.84
N ASP A 201 11.78 -2.71 -10.54
CA ASP A 201 12.16 -2.37 -9.15
C ASP A 201 11.47 -1.08 -8.72
N PHE A 202 10.48 -1.19 -7.85
CA PHE A 202 9.81 -0.04 -7.23
C PHE A 202 10.55 0.34 -5.95
N CYS A 203 11.44 1.31 -6.07
CA CYS A 203 12.37 1.74 -5.02
C CYS A 203 11.72 2.81 -4.13
N LEU A 204 11.46 2.42 -2.89
CA LEU A 204 11.02 3.28 -1.79
C LEU A 204 12.26 3.74 -0.98
N PRO A 205 12.16 4.78 -0.14
CA PRO A 205 13.24 5.11 0.78
C PRO A 205 13.62 3.89 1.63
N GLY A 206 14.87 3.41 1.48
CA GLY A 206 15.43 2.33 2.28
C GLY A 206 14.95 0.91 1.95
N THR A 207 14.10 0.71 0.93
CA THR A 207 13.66 -0.63 0.49
C THR A 207 13.19 -0.61 -0.97
N SER A 208 13.01 -1.78 -1.58
CA SER A 208 12.42 -1.90 -2.90
C SER A 208 11.43 -3.06 -2.92
N VAL A 209 10.40 -2.90 -3.74
CA VAL A 209 9.40 -3.94 -4.01
C VAL A 209 9.47 -4.27 -5.49
N GLU A 210 9.52 -5.55 -5.82
CA GLU A 210 9.43 -5.96 -7.22
C GLU A 210 7.96 -5.92 -7.65
N VAL A 211 7.67 -5.22 -8.74
CA VAL A 211 6.33 -5.08 -9.33
C VAL A 211 6.36 -5.48 -10.80
N TYR A 212 5.20 -5.62 -11.44
CA TYR A 212 5.15 -5.77 -12.89
C TYR A 212 4.68 -4.48 -13.60
N ARG A 213 5.29 -4.20 -14.76
CA ARG A 213 4.98 -3.06 -15.64
C ARG A 213 4.90 -3.55 -17.09
N PRO A 214 3.72 -3.63 -17.71
CA PRO A 214 3.62 -4.22 -19.04
C PRO A 214 4.07 -3.22 -20.11
N PRO A 215 4.86 -3.65 -21.12
CA PRO A 215 5.15 -2.86 -22.31
C PRO A 215 3.91 -2.75 -23.21
N PRO A 216 3.90 -1.80 -24.17
CA PRO A 216 2.79 -1.63 -25.10
C PRO A 216 2.74 -2.71 -26.20
N THR A 217 3.74 -3.58 -26.31
CA THR A 217 3.90 -4.55 -27.42
C THR A 217 2.65 -5.40 -27.67
N ASN A 218 1.99 -5.89 -26.62
CA ASN A 218 0.77 -6.69 -26.73
C ASN A 218 -0.51 -5.91 -26.37
N ALA A 219 -0.46 -4.57 -26.32
CA ALA A 219 -1.57 -3.75 -25.84
C ALA A 219 -2.88 -3.97 -26.62
N SER A 220 -2.80 -4.31 -27.91
CA SER A 220 -3.97 -4.61 -28.74
C SER A 220 -4.69 -5.92 -28.37
N ARG A 221 -4.04 -6.81 -27.63
CA ARG A 221 -4.63 -8.05 -27.10
C ARG A 221 -5.31 -7.84 -25.75
N HIS A 222 -4.86 -6.85 -24.98
CA HIS A 222 -5.32 -6.62 -23.61
C HIS A 222 -6.80 -6.24 -23.59
N THR A 223 -7.57 -6.96 -22.77
CA THR A 223 -9.00 -6.65 -22.55
C THR A 223 -9.13 -5.93 -21.22
N TRP A 224 -9.69 -4.72 -21.26
CA TRP A 224 -9.84 -3.85 -20.10
C TRP A 224 -11.29 -3.69 -19.70
N TYR A 225 -11.55 -3.67 -18.40
CA TYR A 225 -12.88 -3.42 -17.83
C TYR A 225 -12.83 -2.26 -16.85
N CYS A 226 -13.90 -1.51 -16.77
CA CYS A 226 -14.16 -0.59 -15.67
C CYS A 226 -15.61 -0.77 -15.21
N PHE A 227 -15.95 -0.23 -14.05
CA PHE A 227 -17.33 -0.25 -13.53
C PHE A 227 -17.82 1.20 -13.42
N PRO A 228 -18.55 1.71 -14.43
CA PRO A 228 -19.02 3.10 -14.41
C PRO A 228 -20.00 3.37 -13.28
N ARG A 229 -20.04 4.63 -12.80
CA ARG A 229 -20.95 5.11 -11.75
C ARG A 229 -20.88 4.29 -10.47
N MET A 230 -19.69 3.82 -10.11
CA MET A 230 -19.52 3.15 -8.82
C MET A 230 -19.87 4.10 -7.67
N THR A 231 -20.61 3.60 -6.70
CA THR A 231 -20.97 4.32 -5.47
C THR A 231 -20.10 3.86 -4.30
N ARG A 232 -20.17 4.56 -3.16
CA ARG A 232 -19.45 4.20 -1.93
C ARG A 232 -19.84 2.86 -1.30
N ASN A 233 -20.96 2.31 -1.73
CA ASN A 233 -21.48 1.02 -1.28
C ASN A 233 -20.94 -0.13 -2.13
N GLU A 234 -20.14 0.17 -3.16
CA GLU A 234 -19.55 -0.83 -4.04
C GLU A 234 -18.02 -0.88 -3.83
N ALA A 235 -17.44 -2.05 -4.03
CA ALA A 235 -16.00 -2.24 -3.99
C ALA A 235 -15.52 -3.18 -5.11
N ILE A 236 -14.33 -2.93 -5.64
CA ILE A 236 -13.65 -3.85 -6.55
C ILE A 236 -12.63 -4.65 -5.73
N LEU A 237 -12.71 -5.97 -5.82
CA LEU A 237 -11.64 -6.87 -5.37
C LEU A 237 -10.76 -7.19 -6.57
N PHE A 238 -9.44 -7.16 -6.42
CA PHE A 238 -8.53 -7.52 -7.49
C PHE A 238 -7.19 -8.05 -7.00
N LYS A 239 -6.71 -9.07 -7.71
CA LYS A 239 -5.52 -9.83 -7.33
C LYS A 239 -4.25 -9.03 -7.58
N GLN A 240 -3.34 -9.08 -6.61
CA GLN A 240 -1.94 -8.74 -6.80
C GLN A 240 -1.11 -10.02 -6.97
N TRP A 241 -1.45 -11.08 -6.25
CA TRP A 241 -0.89 -12.41 -6.46
C TRP A 241 -1.76 -13.50 -5.83
N ASP A 242 -1.92 -14.61 -6.53
CA ASP A 242 -2.56 -15.83 -6.03
C ASP A 242 -1.55 -16.97 -5.99
N SER A 243 -1.36 -17.61 -4.84
CA SER A 243 -0.40 -18.70 -4.73
C SER A 243 -0.82 -19.94 -5.52
N ASP A 244 -2.13 -20.12 -5.72
CA ASP A 244 -2.69 -21.28 -6.43
C ASP A 244 -2.41 -21.18 -7.95
N PRO A 245 -1.57 -22.07 -8.51
CA PRO A 245 -1.22 -22.06 -9.91
C PRO A 245 -2.34 -22.58 -10.81
N THR A 246 -3.41 -23.17 -10.26
CA THR A 246 -4.55 -23.68 -11.03
C THR A 246 -5.54 -22.59 -11.42
N GLN A 247 -5.44 -21.40 -10.80
CA GLN A 247 -6.26 -20.24 -11.12
C GLN A 247 -5.93 -19.70 -12.52
N LEU A 248 -6.96 -19.39 -13.30
CA LEU A 248 -6.78 -18.81 -14.65
C LEU A 248 -6.20 -17.39 -14.59
N ALA A 249 -6.56 -16.64 -13.54
CA ALA A 249 -5.98 -15.35 -13.22
C ALA A 249 -5.41 -15.34 -11.79
N ARG A 250 -4.15 -14.90 -11.68
CA ARG A 250 -3.37 -14.81 -10.44
C ARG A 250 -2.94 -13.37 -10.11
N ILE A 251 -3.05 -12.44 -11.04
CA ILE A 251 -2.75 -11.01 -10.93
C ILE A 251 -3.82 -10.19 -11.64
N CYS A 252 -3.83 -8.89 -11.42
CA CYS A 252 -4.64 -7.94 -12.19
C CYS A 252 -3.85 -6.67 -12.42
N TYR A 253 -3.49 -6.39 -13.67
CA TYR A 253 -3.03 -5.05 -14.03
C TYR A 253 -4.17 -4.06 -13.85
N HIS A 254 -3.85 -2.90 -13.29
CA HIS A 254 -4.82 -1.85 -13.07
C HIS A 254 -4.21 -0.47 -13.28
N THR A 255 -5.07 0.50 -13.58
CA THR A 255 -4.68 1.90 -13.74
C THR A 255 -5.88 2.83 -13.64
N ALA A 256 -5.67 4.06 -13.19
CA ALA A 256 -6.66 5.10 -13.32
C ALA A 256 -6.60 5.73 -14.71
N PHE A 257 -7.75 6.07 -15.29
CA PHE A 257 -7.81 6.73 -16.60
C PHE A 257 -8.89 7.80 -16.64
N ARG A 258 -8.62 8.89 -17.37
CA ARG A 258 -9.60 9.94 -17.61
C ARG A 258 -10.65 9.43 -18.59
N ASP A 259 -11.93 9.62 -18.26
CA ASP A 259 -13.03 9.33 -19.18
C ASP A 259 -13.13 10.47 -20.20
N PRO A 260 -12.94 10.22 -21.51
CA PRO A 260 -13.01 11.27 -22.53
C PRO A 260 -14.41 11.87 -22.68
N LYS A 261 -15.44 11.22 -22.12
CA LYS A 261 -16.83 11.70 -22.12
C LYS A 261 -17.22 12.37 -20.80
N ALA A 262 -16.33 12.44 -19.81
CA ALA A 262 -16.62 13.14 -18.57
C ALA A 262 -16.85 14.63 -18.82
N ALA A 263 -17.84 15.20 -18.13
CA ALA A 263 -18.07 16.63 -18.13
C ALA A 263 -16.86 17.35 -17.51
N SER A 264 -16.56 18.57 -17.98
CA SER A 264 -15.51 19.41 -17.38
C SER A 264 -15.80 19.78 -15.92
N SER A 265 -17.07 19.77 -15.53
CA SER A 265 -17.54 19.98 -14.16
C SER A 265 -17.71 18.68 -13.35
N ALA A 266 -17.19 17.55 -13.85
CA ALA A 266 -17.27 16.29 -13.13
C ALA A 266 -16.57 16.43 -11.76
N PRO A 267 -17.18 15.96 -10.66
CA PRO A 267 -16.55 16.01 -9.36
C PRO A 267 -15.25 15.21 -9.36
N VAL A 268 -14.30 15.65 -8.54
CA VAL A 268 -13.06 14.94 -8.33
C VAL A 268 -13.34 13.62 -7.61
N ARG A 269 -12.76 12.54 -8.16
CA ARG A 269 -12.97 11.20 -7.61
C ARG A 269 -12.25 11.08 -6.27
N GLU A 270 -12.97 10.63 -5.26
CA GLU A 270 -12.42 10.27 -3.97
C GLU A 270 -12.48 8.76 -3.82
N SER A 271 -11.36 8.14 -3.45
CA SER A 271 -11.32 6.68 -3.31
C SER A 271 -10.34 6.24 -2.22
N ILE A 272 -10.56 5.04 -1.71
CA ILE A 272 -9.62 4.33 -0.85
C ILE A 272 -9.24 3.00 -1.50
N GLU A 273 -7.96 2.67 -1.40
CA GLU A 273 -7.41 1.37 -1.79
C GLU A 273 -6.81 0.71 -0.56
N VAL A 274 -7.21 -0.53 -0.27
CA VAL A 274 -6.78 -1.30 0.88
C VAL A 274 -6.09 -2.57 0.41
N ARG A 275 -4.82 -2.74 0.79
CA ARG A 275 -4.02 -3.93 0.44
C ARG A 275 -4.19 -4.98 1.53
N CYS A 276 -4.57 -6.19 1.13
CA CYS A 276 -4.97 -7.26 2.03
C CYS A 276 -4.30 -8.59 1.66
N ILE A 277 -3.97 -9.39 2.66
CA ILE A 277 -3.56 -10.79 2.46
C ILE A 277 -4.62 -11.71 3.07
N CYS A 278 -5.06 -12.71 2.31
CA CYS A 278 -6.04 -13.71 2.72
C CYS A 278 -5.38 -15.10 2.76
N PHE A 279 -5.78 -15.93 3.72
CA PHE A 279 -5.24 -17.26 3.98
C PHE A 279 -6.37 -18.30 3.94
N PHE A 280 -6.14 -19.36 3.18
CA PHE A 280 -7.07 -20.46 2.95
C PHE A 280 -6.41 -21.75 3.49
N PRO A 281 -6.54 -22.04 4.80
CA PRO A 281 -5.78 -23.10 5.46
C PRO A 281 -6.16 -24.51 4.95
N ASP A 282 -7.41 -24.69 4.52
CA ASP A 282 -7.94 -25.99 4.07
C ASP A 282 -7.72 -26.27 2.56
N HIS A 283 -7.01 -25.38 1.86
CA HIS A 283 -6.76 -25.56 0.43
C HIS A 283 -5.66 -26.60 0.17
N GLU A 284 -5.96 -27.61 -0.65
CA GLU A 284 -5.01 -28.63 -1.06
C GLU A 284 -4.90 -28.70 -2.60
N PRO A 285 -3.69 -28.89 -3.16
CA PRO A 285 -2.40 -29.02 -2.46
C PRO A 285 -1.93 -27.69 -1.85
N ASN A 286 -1.06 -27.76 -0.84
CA ASN A 286 -0.37 -26.57 -0.34
C ASN A 286 0.39 -25.82 -1.46
N THR A 287 0.06 -24.55 -1.67
CA THR A 287 0.68 -23.64 -2.65
C THR A 287 1.40 -22.46 -1.98
N CYS A 288 1.30 -22.33 -0.66
CA CYS A 288 2.07 -21.36 0.11
C CYS A 288 3.58 -21.67 0.03
N PRO A 289 4.45 -20.64 -0.04
CA PRO A 289 5.89 -20.85 0.00
C PRO A 289 6.30 -21.45 1.35
N PRO A 290 7.37 -22.26 1.39
CA PRO A 290 7.82 -22.86 2.63
C PRO A 290 8.25 -21.78 3.63
N LEU A 291 7.83 -21.95 4.88
CA LEU A 291 8.36 -21.21 6.03
C LEU A 291 9.62 -21.93 6.59
N PRO A 292 10.47 -21.24 7.36
CA PRO A 292 11.52 -21.88 8.14
C PRO A 292 10.94 -22.98 9.06
N LYS A 293 11.73 -24.03 9.36
CA LYS A 293 11.28 -25.18 10.18
C LYS A 293 10.67 -24.77 11.54
N ASP A 294 11.27 -23.78 12.18
CA ASP A 294 10.78 -23.16 13.41
C ASP A 294 10.58 -21.66 13.12
N PRO A 295 9.40 -21.24 12.64
CA PRO A 295 9.15 -19.84 12.33
C PRO A 295 9.16 -19.03 13.65
N ASP A 296 10.15 -18.16 13.82
CA ASP A 296 10.26 -17.27 14.98
C ASP A 296 9.35 -16.04 14.77
N PRO A 297 8.20 -15.93 15.49
CA PRO A 297 7.30 -14.80 15.35
C PRO A 297 7.96 -13.47 15.77
N ILE A 298 8.92 -13.50 16.69
CA ILE A 298 9.63 -12.30 17.15
C ILE A 298 10.59 -11.81 16.08
N ALA A 299 11.29 -12.72 15.39
CA ALA A 299 12.15 -12.36 14.26
C ALA A 299 11.34 -11.80 13.08
N ALA A 300 10.18 -12.40 12.78
CA ALA A 300 9.25 -11.89 11.76
C ALA A 300 8.74 -10.49 12.13
N ALA A 301 8.26 -10.31 13.37
CA ALA A 301 7.81 -9.03 13.88
C ALA A 301 8.92 -7.95 13.84
N ALA A 302 10.14 -8.29 14.23
CA ALA A 302 11.27 -7.36 14.19
C ALA A 302 11.56 -6.91 12.75
N THR A 303 11.48 -7.82 11.79
CA THR A 303 11.70 -7.52 10.36
C THR A 303 10.67 -6.54 9.81
N LEU A 304 9.40 -6.68 10.19
CA LEU A 304 8.34 -5.75 9.82
C LEU A 304 8.56 -4.34 10.37
N VAL A 305 8.93 -4.22 11.64
CA VAL A 305 9.24 -2.93 12.26
C VAL A 305 10.44 -2.27 11.56
N GLU A 306 11.48 -3.05 11.26
CA GLU A 306 12.66 -2.53 10.55
C GLU A 306 12.33 -2.01 9.16
N GLN A 307 11.52 -2.74 8.39
CA GLN A 307 11.06 -2.30 7.07
C GLN A 307 10.27 -0.98 7.18
N ALA A 308 9.43 -0.83 8.19
CA ALA A 308 8.70 0.42 8.42
C ALA A 308 9.61 1.59 8.85
N VAL A 309 10.64 1.31 9.66
CA VAL A 309 11.65 2.30 10.06
C VAL A 309 12.52 2.74 8.88
N ASN A 310 12.76 1.88 7.90
CA ASN A 310 13.47 2.28 6.67
C ASN A 310 12.72 3.37 5.89
N MET A 311 11.39 3.45 6.04
CA MET A 311 10.52 4.45 5.45
C MET A 311 10.22 5.64 6.40
N LEU A 312 11.04 5.83 7.44
CA LEU A 312 10.79 6.86 8.47
C LEU A 312 10.71 8.29 7.92
N SER A 313 11.38 8.58 6.79
CA SER A 313 11.30 9.88 6.12
C SER A 313 9.89 10.22 5.63
N ALA A 314 9.05 9.21 5.37
CA ALA A 314 7.66 9.37 4.96
C ALA A 314 6.68 9.44 6.14
N TRP A 315 7.15 9.30 7.39
CA TRP A 315 6.27 9.36 8.57
C TRP A 315 5.88 10.81 8.89
N PRO A 316 4.78 11.03 9.66
CA PRO A 316 4.39 12.37 10.08
C PRO A 316 5.53 13.11 10.80
N ALA A 317 5.66 14.42 10.55
CA ALA A 317 6.72 15.25 11.12
C ALA A 317 6.79 15.16 12.65
N ALA A 318 5.65 15.09 13.33
CA ALA A 318 5.59 14.91 14.78
C ALA A 318 6.24 13.59 15.25
N ALA A 319 6.04 12.49 14.52
CA ALA A 319 6.67 11.21 14.82
C ALA A 319 8.19 11.27 14.60
N GLN A 320 8.64 11.91 13.51
CA GLN A 320 10.06 12.14 13.26
C GLN A 320 10.71 12.98 14.37
N THR A 321 10.07 14.06 14.81
CA THR A 321 10.54 14.90 15.92
C THR A 321 10.62 14.10 17.22
N TRP A 322 9.59 13.32 17.55
CA TRP A 322 9.61 12.45 18.74
C TRP A 322 10.77 11.44 18.71
N ILE A 323 11.05 10.83 17.55
CA ILE A 323 12.17 9.90 17.38
C ILE A 323 13.51 10.62 17.56
N ARG A 324 13.67 11.85 17.04
CA ARG A 324 14.89 12.65 17.27
C ARG A 324 15.15 12.91 18.74
N VAL A 325 14.12 13.35 19.46
CA VAL A 325 14.21 13.55 20.92
C VAL A 325 14.57 12.25 21.62
N SER A 326 13.96 11.14 21.22
CA SER A 326 14.25 9.82 21.79
C SER A 326 15.69 9.36 21.52
N LEU A 327 16.24 9.62 20.33
CA LEU A 327 17.65 9.34 20.02
C LEU A 327 18.60 10.21 20.86
N TRP A 328 18.25 11.48 21.09
CA TRP A 328 19.02 12.39 21.94
C TRP A 328 19.07 11.94 23.41
N LEU A 329 17.98 11.36 23.92
CA LEU A 329 17.92 10.74 25.25
C LEU A 329 18.75 9.42 25.36
N GLY A 330 19.47 9.04 24.31
CA GLY A 330 20.40 7.91 24.32
C GLY A 330 19.70 6.55 24.45
N PRO A 331 20.36 5.55 25.08
CA PRO A 331 19.84 4.17 25.14
C PRO A 331 18.44 4.04 25.74
N TRP A 332 18.09 4.89 26.70
CA TRP A 332 16.76 4.90 27.32
C TRP A 332 15.68 5.31 26.33
N GLY A 333 15.91 6.37 25.55
CA GLY A 333 14.95 6.82 24.55
C GLY A 333 14.80 5.83 23.39
N VAL A 334 15.89 5.20 22.95
CA VAL A 334 15.82 4.11 21.93
C VAL A 334 14.97 2.94 22.43
N ARG A 335 15.15 2.51 23.69
CA ARG A 335 14.32 1.46 24.29
C ARG A 335 12.85 1.88 24.38
N SER A 336 12.56 3.14 24.68
CA SER A 336 11.19 3.67 24.69
C SER A 336 10.55 3.61 23.31
N VAL A 337 11.29 3.97 22.24
CA VAL A 337 10.81 3.82 20.86
C VAL A 337 10.55 2.36 20.52
N ALA A 338 11.50 1.47 20.82
CA ALA A 338 11.36 0.03 20.57
C ALA A 338 10.11 -0.56 21.24
N ARG A 339 9.85 -0.18 22.49
CA ARG A 339 8.66 -0.62 23.23
C ARG A 339 7.38 -0.12 22.57
N ILE A 340 7.30 1.14 22.18
CA ILE A 340 6.09 1.69 21.52
C ILE A 340 5.82 1.00 20.18
N LEU A 341 6.87 0.75 19.39
CA LEU A 341 6.74 0.01 18.12
C LEU A 341 6.29 -1.44 18.36
N ALA A 342 6.87 -2.12 19.35
CA ALA A 342 6.51 -3.49 19.72
C ALA A 342 5.09 -3.61 20.31
N GLN A 343 4.58 -2.56 20.96
CA GLN A 343 3.20 -2.54 21.45
C GLN A 343 2.18 -2.57 20.32
N ASP A 344 2.50 -1.94 19.19
CA ASP A 344 1.64 -1.84 18.02
C ASP A 344 0.23 -1.37 18.37
N GLY A 345 0.11 -0.34 19.20
CA GLY A 345 -1.18 0.10 19.76
C GLY A 345 -2.21 0.60 18.71
N GLN A 346 -1.81 0.73 17.45
CA GLN A 346 -2.69 1.07 16.32
C GLN A 346 -2.86 -0.09 15.34
N GLY A 347 -2.38 -1.29 15.67
CA GLY A 347 -2.51 -2.51 14.85
C GLY A 347 -1.85 -2.40 13.47
N ARG A 348 -0.77 -1.63 13.34
CA ARG A 348 -0.08 -1.40 12.05
C ARG A 348 0.69 -2.62 11.58
N PHE A 349 1.22 -3.40 12.51
CA PHE A 349 2.06 -4.56 12.21
C PHE A 349 1.32 -5.88 12.41
N GLY A 350 0.22 -5.86 13.16
CA GLY A 350 -0.60 -7.02 13.49
C GLY A 350 -0.08 -7.78 14.71
N PHE A 351 0.54 -7.09 15.67
CA PHE A 351 1.10 -7.72 16.87
C PHE A 351 0.06 -7.94 17.98
N ALA A 352 -1.23 -7.99 17.63
CA ALA A 352 -2.32 -8.15 18.59
C ALA A 352 -2.24 -9.49 19.34
N LYS A 353 -1.76 -10.56 18.67
CA LYS A 353 -1.60 -11.89 19.26
C LYS A 353 -0.32 -12.08 20.07
N LEU A 354 0.65 -11.16 19.98
CA LEU A 354 1.88 -11.25 20.80
C LEU A 354 1.55 -10.94 22.26
N THR A 355 1.95 -11.84 23.16
CA THR A 355 1.84 -11.66 24.60
C THR A 355 2.70 -10.47 25.09
N PRO A 356 2.43 -9.92 26.30
CA PRO A 356 3.27 -8.86 26.86
C PRO A 356 4.76 -9.23 26.96
N SER A 357 5.07 -10.50 27.26
CA SER A 357 6.44 -11.01 27.32
C SER A 357 7.10 -11.03 25.94
N GLU A 358 6.40 -11.52 24.92
CA GLU A 358 6.85 -11.51 23.52
C GLU A 358 7.06 -10.10 22.98
N LYS A 359 6.19 -9.15 23.32
CA LYS A 359 6.39 -7.73 22.99
C LYS A 359 7.62 -7.14 23.68
N GLY A 360 7.93 -7.59 24.90
CA GLY A 360 9.18 -7.27 25.58
C GLY A 360 10.40 -7.80 24.82
N LEU A 361 10.38 -9.08 24.46
CA LEU A 361 11.43 -9.74 23.66
C LEU A 361 11.62 -9.08 22.30
N LEU A 362 10.53 -8.67 21.64
CA LEU A 362 10.58 -7.92 20.39
C LEU A 362 11.27 -6.57 20.57
N ALA A 363 10.94 -5.82 21.62
CA ALA A 363 11.60 -4.55 21.89
C ALA A 363 13.11 -4.73 22.13
N ASP A 364 13.51 -5.75 22.88
CA ASP A 364 14.92 -6.08 23.09
C ASP A 364 15.60 -6.49 21.78
N ARG A 365 14.94 -7.35 20.99
CA ARG A 365 15.45 -7.79 19.67
C ARG A 365 15.65 -6.64 18.70
N LEU A 366 14.76 -5.65 18.69
CA LEU A 366 14.92 -4.45 17.86
C LEU A 366 16.18 -3.66 18.26
N VAL A 367 16.43 -3.51 19.55
CA VAL A 367 17.63 -2.83 20.06
C VAL A 367 18.89 -3.62 19.68
N GLU A 368 18.89 -4.94 19.86
CA GLU A 368 19.99 -5.83 19.46
C GLU A 368 20.28 -5.77 17.96
N ARG A 369 19.25 -5.64 17.11
CA ARG A 369 19.38 -5.48 15.66
C ARG A 369 19.72 -4.05 15.23
N GLY A 370 20.15 -3.20 16.16
CA GLY A 370 20.68 -1.87 15.87
C GLY A 370 19.62 -0.83 15.53
N LEU A 371 18.44 -0.89 16.15
CA LEU A 371 17.34 0.08 15.93
C LEU A 371 17.83 1.55 15.98
N ALA A 372 18.72 1.91 16.91
CA ALA A 372 19.25 3.27 17.02
C ALA A 372 19.87 3.76 15.69
N HIS A 373 20.74 2.94 15.09
CA HIS A 373 21.38 3.26 13.81
C HIS A 373 20.35 3.37 12.68
N LYS A 374 19.37 2.46 12.63
CA LYS A 374 18.30 2.47 11.63
C LYS A 374 17.43 3.73 11.74
N LEU A 375 17.03 4.10 12.95
CA LEU A 375 16.26 5.34 13.21
C LEU A 375 17.05 6.58 12.79
N GLN A 376 18.35 6.65 13.11
CA GLN A 376 19.19 7.78 12.72
C GLN A 376 19.33 7.90 11.20
N LYS A 377 19.47 6.77 10.50
CA LYS A 377 19.57 6.72 9.04
C LYS A 377 18.25 7.05 8.35
N GLY A 378 17.12 6.63 8.91
CA GLY A 378 15.79 6.82 8.33
C GLY A 378 15.24 8.24 8.49
N LEU A 379 15.78 9.04 9.43
CA LEU A 379 15.39 10.43 9.61
C LEU A 379 15.95 11.33 8.49
N PRO A 380 15.17 12.26 7.93
CA PRO A 380 15.71 13.23 6.98
C PRO A 380 16.76 14.14 7.63
N PRO A 381 17.66 14.76 6.88
CA PRO A 381 18.57 15.78 7.43
C PRO A 381 17.77 16.98 7.96
N ILE A 382 18.25 17.61 9.04
CA ILE A 382 17.66 18.84 9.58
C ILE A 382 18.51 20.03 9.10
N ASN A 383 17.85 21.14 8.72
CA ASN A 383 18.51 22.44 8.72
C ASN A 383 18.80 22.82 10.20
N PRO A 384 20.05 22.99 10.65
CA PRO A 384 20.41 23.05 12.07
C PRO A 384 19.84 24.25 12.86
N TRP A 385 19.30 25.28 12.19
CA TRP A 385 18.94 26.56 12.81
C TRP A 385 17.62 26.59 13.61
N PRO A 386 16.52 25.89 13.25
CA PRO A 386 15.28 25.92 14.03
C PRO A 386 15.32 25.01 15.27
N THR A 387 16.06 23.91 15.22
CA THR A 387 16.05 22.86 16.25
C THR A 387 16.80 23.26 17.51
N LEU A 388 17.87 24.04 17.38
CA LEU A 388 18.61 24.57 18.54
C LEU A 388 17.75 25.56 19.34
N LYS A 389 16.96 26.41 18.65
CA LYS A 389 15.99 27.29 19.29
C LYS A 389 14.86 26.52 19.98
N MET A 390 14.35 25.44 19.36
CA MET A 390 13.27 24.63 19.94
C MET A 390 13.73 23.83 21.16
N VAL A 391 14.92 23.23 21.11
CA VAL A 391 15.52 22.52 22.24
C VAL A 391 15.91 23.50 23.36
N MET A 392 16.46 24.67 23.04
CA MET A 392 16.75 25.70 24.06
C MET A 392 15.47 26.31 24.67
N ALA A 393 14.38 26.47 23.91
CA ALA A 393 13.11 26.97 24.44
C ALA A 393 12.47 26.00 25.44
N ILE A 394 12.61 24.69 25.22
CA ILE A 394 12.14 23.65 26.15
C ILE A 394 13.01 23.62 27.43
N PHE A 395 14.31 23.91 27.34
CA PHE A 395 15.24 23.87 28.48
C PHE A 395 15.36 25.19 29.28
N LEU A 396 15.01 26.35 28.71
CA LEU A 396 15.17 27.66 29.37
C LEU A 396 13.88 28.26 29.98
N GLY A 397 12.78 27.51 30.04
CA GLY A 397 11.56 27.94 30.75
C GLY A 397 10.90 29.21 30.19
N ALA A 398 11.26 29.65 28.99
CA ALA A 398 10.64 30.80 28.33
C ALA A 398 9.44 30.31 27.50
N VAL A 399 8.25 30.33 28.10
CA VAL A 399 6.97 30.33 27.37
C VAL A 399 6.71 31.75 26.91
N PRO A 400 6.64 32.07 25.61
CA PRO A 400 5.86 33.21 25.15
C PRO A 400 4.40 32.77 25.11
N ALA A 401 3.54 33.53 25.77
CA ALA A 401 2.09 33.41 25.82
C ALA A 401 1.42 33.59 24.44
N TYR A 402 1.72 32.71 23.48
CA TYR A 402 1.15 32.67 22.13
C TYR A 402 0.26 31.45 21.88
N TRP A 403 0.04 30.61 22.91
CA TRP A 403 -0.70 29.33 22.80
C TRP A 403 -2.01 29.29 23.61
N TRP A 404 -2.40 30.38 24.27
CA TRP A 404 -3.69 30.49 24.96
C TRP A 404 -4.47 31.70 24.44
N GLY A 405 -5.49 31.42 23.63
CA GLY A 405 -6.45 32.34 23.02
C GLY A 405 -6.91 31.74 21.69
N HIS A 406 -8.08 31.14 21.52
CA HIS A 406 -9.38 31.40 22.13
C HIS A 406 -10.13 30.11 22.48
N ALA A 407 -10.48 29.97 23.75
CA ALA A 407 -11.66 29.24 24.17
C ALA A 407 -12.51 30.23 25.00
N THR A 408 -13.43 30.93 24.34
CA THR A 408 -14.56 31.55 25.03
C THR A 408 -15.65 30.49 25.14
N ALA A 409 -16.00 30.15 26.38
CA ALA A 409 -17.15 29.30 26.69
C ALA A 409 -18.46 30.01 26.31
N PRO A 410 -19.49 29.27 25.87
CA PRO A 410 -20.83 29.85 25.73
C PRO A 410 -21.46 30.04 27.11
N ALA A 411 -22.19 31.14 27.26
CA ALA A 411 -23.17 31.35 28.32
C ALA A 411 -24.47 30.57 28.01
#